data_AF-A0A6J1HUH5-F1
#
_entry.id   AF-A0A6J1HUH5-F1
#
_cell.length_a   1.000
_cell.length_b   1.000
_cell.length_c   1.000
_cell.angle_alpha   90.00
_cell.angle_beta   90.00
_cell.angle_gamma   90.00
#
_symmetry.space_group_name_H-M   'P 1'
#
loop_
_entity.id
_entity.type
_entity.pdbx_description
1 polymer ?
#
loop_
_entity_poly.entity_id
_entity_poly.type
_entity_poly.pdbx_seq_one_letter_code
_entity_poly.pdbx_strand_id
1 'polypeptide(L)'
;MISNLAMVNHELPFGEVNIKGLTPARRLIKEKQKVVVVMGATGSGKSRLSIDLATHFANCEIINSDKIQLHDGLDIVTNKITPDEQRGVPHHLLGIASPFLDFSVAKFCRMATLAADSIVHRANLPIIVGGSNSYVEALVDDYSTFRSKYECCFLWVDVSMPILHSSVSDRVDKMVGNGLVEEVRNLYDPNNVDYSYGIRRAIGVPELDHYFRAPNSDYETREKLLQEAIAEIKANTCDLACRQVDKILRLRNVKGWKIHRVDATEAFRKKGKEADEAWTKLVAGPSATIVAHFLTQPHGQPYLKHKAFRMPFKRAPTAAAAAAAR
;
A
#
# COMPACT_ATOMS: atom_id res chain seq x y z
N MET A 1 37.82 -33.16 -76.39
CA MET A 1 39.01 -33.80 -75.78
C MET A 1 38.57 -34.44 -74.48
N ILE A 2 38.60 -35.79 -74.47
CA ILE A 2 38.99 -36.67 -73.34
C ILE A 2 38.14 -36.51 -72.06
N SER A 3 37.06 -37.29 -71.85
CA SER A 3 36.99 -38.63 -71.19
C SER A 3 37.43 -38.60 -69.71
N ASN A 4 36.73 -39.10 -68.69
CA ASN A 4 36.00 -40.37 -68.49
C ASN A 4 35.09 -40.26 -67.22
N LEU A 5 33.89 -40.85 -67.18
CA LEU A 5 33.49 -42.10 -66.45
C LEU A 5 33.65 -42.01 -64.90
N ALA A 6 32.75 -42.45 -64.01
CA ALA A 6 31.58 -43.33 -64.10
C ALA A 6 30.69 -43.14 -62.84
N MET A 7 29.42 -43.53 -62.96
CA MET A 7 28.49 -43.81 -61.86
C MET A 7 28.94 -45.06 -61.09
N VAL A 8 28.93 -45.04 -59.75
CA VAL A 8 28.84 -46.25 -58.91
C VAL A 8 27.90 -46.00 -57.74
N ASN A 9 26.83 -46.80 -57.66
CA ASN A 9 25.96 -46.96 -56.50
C ASN A 9 26.70 -47.74 -55.41
N HIS A 10 26.67 -47.27 -54.16
CA HIS A 10 26.88 -48.13 -53.00
C HIS A 10 25.84 -47.82 -51.92
N GLU A 11 25.22 -48.89 -51.46
CA GLU A 11 24.18 -48.96 -50.44
C GLU A 11 24.75 -48.86 -49.02
N LEU A 12 23.92 -48.29 -48.12
CA LEU A 12 23.84 -48.39 -46.65
C LEU A 12 24.79 -47.56 -45.75
N PRO A 13 24.40 -47.21 -44.48
CA PRO A 13 23.18 -47.61 -43.75
C PRO A 13 22.36 -46.45 -43.15
N PHE A 14 21.09 -46.74 -42.86
CA PHE A 14 20.29 -46.02 -41.86
C PHE A 14 21.00 -46.11 -40.50
N GLY A 15 21.65 -45.02 -40.10
CA GLY A 15 22.07 -44.81 -38.71
C GLY A 15 20.91 -44.20 -37.93
N GLU A 16 20.37 -44.94 -36.97
CA GLU A 16 19.53 -44.38 -35.91
C GLU A 16 20.30 -43.25 -35.22
N VAL A 17 19.91 -42.01 -35.47
CA VAL A 17 20.33 -40.90 -34.61
C VAL A 17 19.56 -41.05 -33.31
N ASN A 18 20.28 -41.53 -32.30
CA ASN A 18 19.80 -41.67 -30.93
C ASN A 18 19.36 -40.31 -30.37
N ILE A 19 18.06 -39.99 -30.46
CA ILE A 19 17.44 -38.81 -29.84
C ILE A 19 17.20 -39.08 -28.34
N LYS A 20 18.25 -39.47 -27.60
CA LYS A 20 18.26 -39.45 -26.13
C LYS A 20 19.34 -38.49 -25.68
N GLY A 21 19.02 -37.19 -25.70
CA GLY A 21 19.99 -36.19 -25.23
C GLY A 21 19.58 -34.73 -25.33
N LEU A 22 18.53 -34.35 -26.05
CA LEU A 22 17.99 -32.99 -25.96
C LEU A 22 17.01 -32.91 -24.79
N THR A 23 17.53 -32.66 -23.60
CA THR A 23 16.74 -32.03 -22.56
C THR A 23 16.19 -30.71 -23.14
N PRO A 24 14.87 -30.47 -23.09
CA PRO A 24 14.36 -29.15 -23.42
C PRO A 24 15.06 -28.19 -22.45
N ALA A 25 15.63 -27.10 -22.98
CA ALA A 25 16.18 -26.03 -22.17
C ALA A 25 15.12 -25.67 -21.12
N ARG A 26 15.31 -26.15 -19.89
CA ARG A 26 14.49 -25.75 -18.75
C ARG A 26 14.73 -24.26 -18.67
N ARG A 27 13.76 -23.49 -19.14
CA ARG A 27 13.66 -22.06 -18.84
C ARG A 27 13.82 -22.00 -17.32
N LEU A 28 14.97 -21.56 -16.84
CA LEU A 28 15.20 -21.33 -15.42
C LEU A 28 14.18 -20.27 -15.03
N ILE A 29 13.01 -20.70 -14.55
CA ILE A 29 12.02 -19.79 -14.01
C ILE A 29 12.67 -19.27 -12.74
N LYS A 30 13.24 -18.07 -12.82
CA LYS A 30 13.76 -17.37 -11.65
C LYS A 30 12.62 -17.29 -10.65
N GLU A 31 12.80 -17.88 -9.47
CA GLU A 31 11.81 -17.87 -8.42
C GLU A 31 11.47 -16.41 -8.05
N LYS A 32 10.17 -16.12 -8.04
CA LYS A 32 9.68 -14.77 -7.81
C LYS A 32 9.84 -14.40 -6.35
N GLN A 33 10.38 -13.24 -6.06
CA GLN A 33 10.52 -12.75 -4.70
C GLN A 33 9.14 -12.38 -4.12
N LYS A 34 8.96 -12.50 -2.81
CA LYS A 34 7.67 -12.31 -2.15
C LYS A 34 7.49 -10.85 -1.75
N VAL A 35 6.31 -10.29 -2.01
CA VAL A 35 5.89 -8.93 -1.59
C VAL A 35 4.52 -9.01 -0.92
N VAL A 36 4.32 -8.29 0.17
CA VAL A 36 3.00 -8.10 0.78
C VAL A 36 2.44 -6.74 0.38
N VAL A 37 1.14 -6.69 0.09
CA VAL A 37 0.43 -5.46 -0.26
C VAL A 37 -0.74 -5.27 0.70
N VAL A 38 -0.73 -4.19 1.48
CA VAL A 38 -1.80 -3.81 2.41
C VAL A 38 -2.62 -2.68 1.80
N MET A 39 -3.86 -3.00 1.44
CA MET A 39 -4.82 -2.09 0.81
C MET A 39 -6.06 -1.89 1.69
N GLY A 40 -6.84 -0.86 1.38
CA GLY A 40 -8.00 -0.44 2.15
C GLY A 40 -8.29 1.06 2.01
N ALA A 41 -9.49 1.48 2.38
CA ALA A 41 -9.90 2.87 2.36
C ALA A 41 -9.10 3.74 3.35
N THR A 42 -9.07 5.06 3.12
CA THR A 42 -8.51 6.03 4.06
C THR A 42 -9.15 5.85 5.45
N GLY A 43 -8.34 5.96 6.50
CA GLY A 43 -8.80 5.71 7.86
C GLY A 43 -9.01 4.24 8.27
N SER A 44 -8.88 3.25 7.38
CA SER A 44 -9.15 1.84 7.74
C SER A 44 -8.09 1.15 8.60
N GLY A 45 -6.98 1.83 8.94
CA GLY A 45 -5.92 1.27 9.79
C GLY A 45 -4.80 0.52 9.03
N LYS A 46 -4.62 0.76 7.73
CA LYS A 46 -3.55 0.13 6.92
C LYS A 46 -2.16 0.28 7.54
N SER A 47 -1.77 1.49 7.95
CA SER A 47 -0.46 1.76 8.52
C SER A 47 -0.28 1.04 9.87
N ARG A 48 -1.34 0.97 10.69
CA ARG A 48 -1.33 0.16 11.91
C ARG A 48 -1.04 -1.31 11.60
N LEU A 49 -1.72 -1.89 10.61
CA LEU A 49 -1.50 -3.29 10.22
C LEU A 49 -0.08 -3.51 9.68
N SER A 50 0.46 -2.59 8.87
CA SER A 50 1.80 -2.77 8.31
C SER A 50 2.88 -2.77 9.40
N ILE A 51 2.72 -1.94 10.43
CA ILE A 51 3.62 -1.93 11.60
C ILE A 51 3.44 -3.19 12.45
N ASP A 52 2.20 -3.64 12.67
CA ASP A 52 1.92 -4.89 13.37
C ASP A 52 2.57 -6.09 12.66
N LEU A 53 2.51 -6.13 11.32
CA LEU A 53 3.21 -7.15 10.52
C LEU A 53 4.73 -7.00 10.61
N ALA A 54 5.26 -5.79 10.44
CA ALA A 54 6.70 -5.54 10.43
C ALA A 54 7.38 -5.74 11.79
N THR A 55 6.63 -5.65 12.88
CA THR A 55 7.11 -5.97 14.23
C THR A 55 6.92 -7.44 14.59
N HIS A 56 6.04 -8.16 13.88
CA HIS A 56 5.81 -9.59 14.07
C HIS A 56 6.77 -10.45 13.25
N PHE A 57 7.00 -10.07 11.99
CA PHE A 57 7.97 -10.71 11.11
C PHE A 57 9.29 -9.96 11.21
N ALA A 58 10.39 -10.69 11.38
CA ALA A 58 11.71 -10.08 11.30
C ALA A 58 11.92 -9.43 9.93
N ASN A 59 12.70 -8.35 9.89
CA ASN A 59 13.27 -7.83 8.65
C ASN A 59 12.23 -7.34 7.62
N CYS A 60 11.22 -6.58 8.04
CA CYS A 60 10.26 -5.96 7.12
C CYS A 60 10.54 -4.48 6.91
N GLU A 61 10.28 -3.98 5.70
CA GLU A 61 10.36 -2.56 5.37
C GLU A 61 9.12 -2.13 4.59
N ILE A 62 8.65 -0.91 4.82
CA ILE A 62 7.39 -0.41 4.25
C ILE A 62 7.68 0.46 3.02
N ILE A 63 6.91 0.24 1.95
CA ILE A 63 6.89 1.11 0.76
C ILE A 63 5.53 1.81 0.71
N ASN A 64 5.51 3.13 0.87
CA ASN A 64 4.29 3.90 0.75
C ASN A 64 3.78 3.90 -0.71
N SER A 65 2.49 3.67 -0.87
CA SER A 65 1.77 3.73 -2.15
C SER A 65 0.57 4.68 -2.11
N ASP A 66 0.52 5.61 -1.15
CA ASP A 66 -0.40 6.75 -1.20
C ASP A 66 0.20 7.91 -1.99
N LYS A 67 -0.47 8.29 -3.08
CA LYS A 67 0.02 9.29 -4.03
C LYS A 67 0.23 10.67 -3.41
N ILE A 68 -0.54 11.02 -2.38
CA ILE A 68 -0.42 12.32 -1.72
C ILE A 68 0.75 12.28 -0.73
N GLN A 69 0.88 11.20 0.04
CA GLN A 69 1.95 11.03 1.04
C GLN A 69 3.35 10.85 0.42
N LEU A 70 3.46 10.68 -0.90
CA LEU A 70 4.74 10.74 -1.62
C LEU A 70 5.43 12.11 -1.50
N HIS A 71 4.66 13.18 -1.29
CA HIS A 71 5.16 14.55 -1.25
C HIS A 71 5.57 14.95 0.17
N ASP A 72 6.63 15.75 0.25
CA ASP A 72 7.16 16.34 1.48
C ASP A 72 6.22 17.42 2.04
N GLY A 73 6.20 17.56 3.37
CA GLY A 73 5.32 18.47 4.11
C GLY A 73 3.86 18.04 4.18
N LEU A 74 3.03 18.85 4.85
CA LEU A 74 1.61 18.58 5.08
C LEU A 74 1.33 17.23 5.80
N ASP A 75 2.12 16.89 6.82
CA ASP A 75 2.08 15.59 7.47
C ASP A 75 0.74 15.31 8.18
N ILE A 76 0.13 16.33 8.78
CA ILE A 76 -1.16 16.21 9.48
C ILE A 76 -2.27 16.01 8.46
N VAL A 77 -2.46 16.92 7.51
CA VAL A 77 -3.57 16.88 6.53
C VAL A 77 -3.45 15.68 5.59
N THR A 78 -2.23 15.25 5.25
CA THR A 78 -2.01 14.03 4.45
C THR A 78 -2.00 12.75 5.29
N ASN A 79 -2.14 12.86 6.61
CA ASN A 79 -2.20 11.77 7.59
C ASN A 79 -0.99 10.81 7.43
N LYS A 80 0.22 11.35 7.36
CA LYS A 80 1.44 10.53 7.37
C LYS A 80 1.58 9.87 8.75
N ILE A 81 2.07 8.64 8.74
CA ILE A 81 2.40 7.93 9.98
C ILE A 81 3.57 8.63 10.68
N THR A 82 3.42 8.94 11.95
CA THR A 82 4.46 9.67 12.70
C THR A 82 5.66 8.77 13.01
N PRO A 83 6.87 9.31 13.25
CA PRO A 83 8.04 8.51 13.62
C PRO A 83 7.81 7.58 14.81
N ASP A 84 7.04 8.03 15.81
CA ASP A 84 6.68 7.22 16.98
C ASP A 84 5.77 6.04 16.61
N GLU A 85 4.79 6.27 15.73
CA GLU A 85 3.91 5.22 15.20
C GLU A 85 4.65 4.25 14.28
N GLN A 86 5.70 4.69 13.59
CA GLN A 86 6.56 3.84 12.75
C GLN A 86 7.38 2.85 13.58
N ARG A 87 7.63 3.11 14.87
CA ARG A 87 8.33 2.21 15.79
C ARG A 87 9.69 1.72 15.26
N GLY A 88 10.39 2.60 14.54
CA GLY A 88 11.69 2.30 13.93
C GLY A 88 11.64 1.41 12.68
N VAL A 89 10.47 1.04 12.18
CA VAL A 89 10.33 0.31 10.92
C VAL A 89 10.71 1.24 9.76
N PRO A 90 11.65 0.86 8.87
CA PRO A 90 12.02 1.71 7.74
C PRO A 90 10.86 1.94 6.77
N HIS A 91 10.69 3.19 6.34
CA HIS A 91 9.69 3.61 5.36
C HIS A 91 10.36 4.17 4.11
N HIS A 92 9.89 3.72 2.95
CA HIS A 92 10.31 4.18 1.62
C HIS A 92 9.15 4.93 0.96
N LEU A 93 9.49 5.89 0.10
CA LEU A 93 8.53 6.68 -0.67
C LEU A 93 7.51 7.45 0.18
N LEU A 94 7.91 7.88 1.38
CA LEU A 94 7.10 8.71 2.26
C LEU A 94 7.77 10.09 2.37
N GLY A 95 7.13 11.15 1.89
CA GLY A 95 7.69 12.50 1.96
C GLY A 95 8.93 12.75 1.09
N ILE A 96 9.06 12.05 -0.05
CA ILE A 96 10.28 12.10 -0.87
C ILE A 96 10.22 13.06 -2.07
N ALA A 97 9.03 13.58 -2.39
CA ALA A 97 8.79 14.36 -3.59
C ALA A 97 8.52 15.83 -3.29
N SER A 98 8.91 16.71 -4.21
CA SER A 98 8.59 18.14 -4.12
C SER A 98 7.07 18.35 -4.05
N PRO A 99 6.57 19.18 -3.12
CA PRO A 99 5.14 19.44 -2.97
C PRO A 99 4.49 20.12 -4.18
N PHE A 100 5.30 20.76 -5.04
CA PHE A 100 4.83 21.56 -6.18
C PHE A 100 4.81 20.81 -7.51
N LEU A 101 5.18 19.52 -7.53
CA LEU A 101 5.26 18.73 -8.75
C LEU A 101 4.45 17.46 -8.65
N ASP A 102 3.87 17.06 -9.77
CA ASP A 102 3.16 15.80 -9.87
C ASP A 102 4.09 14.60 -9.77
N PHE A 103 3.69 13.66 -8.93
CA PHE A 103 4.26 12.33 -8.93
C PHE A 103 3.53 11.45 -9.93
N SER A 104 4.16 11.11 -11.06
CA SER A 104 3.52 10.26 -12.06
C SER A 104 3.49 8.79 -11.64
N VAL A 105 2.48 8.05 -12.12
CA VAL A 105 2.38 6.60 -11.93
C VAL A 105 3.64 5.88 -12.44
N ALA A 106 4.17 6.29 -13.59
CA ALA A 106 5.40 5.70 -14.14
C ALA A 106 6.61 5.93 -13.23
N LYS A 107 6.73 7.12 -12.61
CA LYS A 107 7.77 7.38 -11.61
C LYS A 107 7.58 6.51 -10.37
N PHE A 108 6.34 6.34 -9.92
CA PHE A 108 6.01 5.43 -8.81
C PHE A 108 6.41 3.99 -9.12
N CYS A 109 6.01 3.43 -10.26
CA CYS A 109 6.33 2.06 -10.62
C CYS A 109 7.85 1.82 -10.61
N ARG A 110 8.64 2.75 -11.18
CA ARG A 110 10.11 2.67 -11.15
C ARG A 110 10.66 2.71 -9.72
N MET A 111 10.26 3.70 -8.93
CA MET A 111 10.82 3.90 -7.58
C MET A 111 10.40 2.81 -6.60
N ALA A 112 9.15 2.35 -6.66
CA ALA A 112 8.66 1.25 -5.84
C ALA A 112 9.35 -0.07 -6.20
N THR A 113 9.61 -0.32 -7.48
CA THR A 113 10.39 -1.49 -7.92
C THR A 113 11.82 -1.42 -7.40
N LEU A 114 12.49 -0.27 -7.50
CA LEU A 114 13.85 -0.09 -6.96
C LEU A 114 13.90 -0.27 -5.44
N ALA A 115 12.92 0.26 -4.71
CA ALA A 115 12.80 0.07 -3.27
C ALA A 115 12.62 -1.42 -2.94
N ALA A 116 11.70 -2.12 -3.62
CA ALA A 116 11.49 -3.55 -3.44
C ALA A 116 12.74 -4.38 -3.78
N ASP A 117 13.47 -4.05 -4.86
CA ASP A 117 14.72 -4.72 -5.25
C ASP A 117 15.76 -4.55 -4.14
N SER A 118 15.90 -3.33 -3.61
CA SER A 118 16.83 -2.98 -2.53
C SER A 118 16.51 -3.70 -1.21
N ILE A 119 15.24 -3.74 -0.82
CA ILE A 119 14.77 -4.42 0.40
C ILE A 119 15.05 -5.92 0.31
N VAL A 120 14.65 -6.55 -0.82
CA VAL A 120 14.85 -7.99 -1.01
C VAL A 120 16.34 -8.35 -1.08
N HIS A 121 17.19 -7.50 -1.69
CA HIS A 121 18.63 -7.71 -1.70
C HIS A 121 19.24 -7.76 -0.29
N ARG A 122 18.65 -7.07 0.70
CA ARG A 122 19.02 -7.15 2.12
C ARG A 122 18.41 -8.35 2.85
N ALA A 123 17.74 -9.26 2.13
CA ALA A 123 16.94 -10.36 2.68
C ALA A 123 15.78 -9.91 3.58
N ASN A 124 15.24 -8.71 3.30
CA ASN A 124 14.09 -8.14 4.00
C ASN A 124 12.81 -8.34 3.17
N LEU A 125 11.65 -8.33 3.84
CA LEU A 125 10.32 -8.42 3.22
C LEU A 125 9.76 -7.03 2.91
N PRO A 126 9.55 -6.67 1.63
CA PRO A 126 8.85 -5.45 1.28
C PRO A 126 7.34 -5.57 1.55
N ILE A 127 6.80 -4.57 2.25
CA ILE A 127 5.36 -4.40 2.49
C ILE A 127 4.90 -3.09 1.83
N ILE A 128 4.13 -3.18 0.76
CA ILE A 128 3.57 -2.01 0.07
C ILE A 128 2.26 -1.61 0.75
N VAL A 129 2.12 -0.34 1.14
CA VAL A 129 0.99 0.15 1.95
C VAL A 129 0.47 1.47 1.41
N GLY A 130 -0.84 1.58 1.14
CA GLY A 130 -1.43 2.86 0.75
C GLY A 130 -2.85 2.77 0.20
N GLY A 131 -3.48 3.93 -0.01
CA GLY A 131 -4.85 4.05 -0.51
C GLY A 131 -4.97 4.30 -2.02
N SER A 132 -3.85 4.57 -2.73
CA SER A 132 -3.88 4.85 -4.17
C SER A 132 -3.84 3.56 -4.99
N ASN A 133 -4.97 2.85 -5.03
CA ASN A 133 -5.10 1.55 -5.70
C ASN A 133 -4.77 1.59 -7.21
N SER A 134 -4.85 2.74 -7.87
CA SER A 134 -4.40 2.89 -9.26
C SER A 134 -2.88 2.75 -9.41
N TYR A 135 -2.10 3.17 -8.41
CA TYR A 135 -0.64 3.05 -8.41
C TYR A 135 -0.23 1.60 -8.16
N VAL A 136 -0.90 0.94 -7.20
CA VAL A 136 -0.74 -0.49 -6.93
C VAL A 136 -1.12 -1.32 -8.16
N GLU A 137 -2.25 -1.01 -8.82
CA GLU A 137 -2.68 -1.67 -10.06
C GLU A 137 -1.60 -1.55 -11.14
N ALA A 138 -1.11 -0.34 -11.41
CA ALA A 138 -0.07 -0.12 -12.42
C ALA A 138 1.24 -0.84 -12.11
N LEU A 139 1.68 -0.83 -10.85
CA LEU A 139 2.88 -1.55 -10.42
C LEU A 139 2.74 -3.06 -10.59
N VAL A 140 1.62 -3.63 -10.14
CA VAL A 140 1.36 -5.08 -10.22
C VAL A 140 1.12 -5.54 -11.67
N ASP A 141 0.59 -4.69 -12.54
CA ASP A 141 0.38 -5.01 -13.96
C ASP A 141 1.65 -4.80 -14.82
N ASP A 142 2.70 -4.11 -14.33
CA ASP A 142 3.97 -3.96 -15.05
C ASP A 142 4.76 -5.27 -15.11
N TYR A 143 4.54 -6.03 -16.19
CA TYR A 143 5.24 -7.28 -16.47
C TYR A 143 6.73 -7.12 -16.70
N SER A 144 7.13 -6.00 -17.30
CA SER A 144 8.52 -5.80 -17.73
C SER A 144 9.46 -5.67 -16.53
N THR A 145 9.00 -5.07 -15.43
CA THR A 145 9.89 -4.73 -14.30
C THR A 145 9.49 -5.36 -12.97
N PHE A 146 8.20 -5.43 -12.63
CA PHE A 146 7.76 -5.81 -11.29
C PHE A 146 7.13 -7.21 -11.26
N ARG A 147 6.09 -7.44 -12.06
CA ARG A 147 5.31 -8.69 -12.03
C ARG A 147 6.11 -9.90 -12.47
N SER A 148 7.15 -9.74 -13.29
CA SER A 148 8.07 -10.83 -13.64
C SER A 148 8.96 -11.24 -12.46
N LYS A 149 9.28 -10.32 -11.55
CA LYS A 149 10.17 -10.53 -10.39
C LYS A 149 9.42 -10.91 -9.11
N TYR A 150 8.20 -10.42 -8.91
CA TYR A 150 7.52 -10.53 -7.63
C TYR A 150 6.22 -11.32 -7.68
N GLU A 151 6.00 -12.07 -6.62
CA GLU A 151 4.72 -12.68 -6.25
C GLU A 151 4.12 -11.83 -5.13
N CYS A 152 2.83 -11.49 -5.22
CA CYS A 152 2.17 -10.57 -4.28
C CYS A 152 1.14 -11.30 -3.42
N CYS A 153 1.13 -11.01 -2.13
CA CYS A 153 0.04 -11.33 -1.22
C CYS A 153 -0.75 -10.06 -0.88
N PHE A 154 -2.02 -10.03 -1.25
CA PHE A 154 -2.88 -8.86 -1.04
C PHE A 154 -3.74 -9.02 0.22
N LEU A 155 -3.57 -8.10 1.16
CA LEU A 155 -4.41 -7.95 2.35
C LEU A 155 -5.29 -6.71 2.19
N TRP A 156 -6.59 -6.85 2.37
CA TRP A 156 -7.53 -5.73 2.37
C TRP A 156 -8.11 -5.53 3.76
N VAL A 157 -7.75 -4.41 4.40
CA VAL A 157 -8.35 -3.96 5.66
C VAL A 157 -9.67 -3.25 5.35
N ASP A 158 -10.76 -3.97 5.60
CA ASP A 158 -12.14 -3.55 5.33
C ASP A 158 -12.82 -3.08 6.61
N VAL A 159 -13.65 -2.05 6.50
CA VAL A 159 -14.46 -1.51 7.60
C VAL A 159 -15.81 -1.13 7.00
N SER A 160 -16.90 -1.49 7.68
CA SER A 160 -18.24 -1.13 7.20
C SER A 160 -18.39 0.39 7.03
N MET A 161 -18.95 0.83 5.90
CA MET A 161 -18.99 2.25 5.53
C MET A 161 -19.58 3.18 6.60
N PRO A 162 -20.69 2.85 7.29
CA PRO A 162 -21.23 3.74 8.34
C PRO A 162 -20.25 3.96 9.50
N ILE A 163 -19.54 2.90 9.92
CA ILE A 163 -18.54 2.98 10.99
C ILE A 163 -17.30 3.72 10.49
N LEU A 164 -16.88 3.48 9.25
CA LEU A 164 -15.73 4.16 8.66
C LEU A 164 -15.98 5.65 8.49
N HIS A 165 -17.17 6.07 8.04
CA HIS A 165 -17.54 7.48 7.91
C HIS A 165 -17.47 8.21 9.26
N SER A 166 -18.03 7.62 10.32
CA SER A 166 -17.94 8.18 11.66
C SER A 166 -16.48 8.29 12.11
N SER A 167 -15.68 7.23 11.95
CA SER A 167 -14.28 7.24 12.36
C SER A 167 -13.42 8.23 11.57
N VAL A 168 -13.69 8.39 10.28
CA VAL A 168 -12.97 9.34 9.42
C VAL A 168 -13.35 10.78 9.79
N SER A 169 -14.63 11.04 10.07
CA SER A 169 -15.08 12.35 10.56
C SER A 169 -14.41 12.72 11.88
N ASP A 170 -14.45 11.82 12.87
CA ASP A 170 -13.80 12.02 14.17
C ASP A 170 -12.28 12.24 14.03
N ARG A 171 -11.67 11.61 13.03
CA ARG A 171 -10.25 11.80 12.73
C ARG A 171 -9.98 13.18 12.16
N VAL A 172 -10.83 13.71 11.28
CA VAL A 172 -10.69 15.09 10.79
C VAL A 172 -10.75 16.07 11.96
N ASP A 173 -11.67 15.87 12.90
CA ASP A 173 -11.74 16.72 14.11
C ASP A 173 -10.44 16.69 14.92
N LYS A 174 -9.85 15.50 15.09
CA LYS A 174 -8.52 15.35 15.73
C LYS A 174 -7.41 16.02 14.93
N MET A 175 -7.45 15.93 13.61
CA MET A 175 -6.46 16.57 12.74
C MET A 175 -6.53 18.11 12.88
N VAL A 176 -7.74 18.67 12.91
CA VAL A 176 -7.95 20.10 13.20
C VAL A 176 -7.38 20.47 14.57
N GLY A 177 -7.71 19.69 15.61
CA GLY A 177 -7.16 19.90 16.96
C GLY A 177 -5.63 19.77 17.04
N ASN A 178 -5.02 19.05 16.10
CA ASN A 178 -3.56 18.87 16.01
C ASN A 178 -2.87 19.90 15.09
N GLY A 179 -3.59 20.91 14.59
CA GLY A 179 -3.01 22.00 13.80
C GLY A 179 -3.09 21.82 12.28
N LEU A 180 -4.05 21.02 11.77
CA LEU A 180 -4.29 20.88 10.32
C LEU A 180 -4.47 22.25 9.64
N VAL A 181 -5.21 23.17 10.27
CA VAL A 181 -5.55 24.45 9.66
C VAL A 181 -4.29 25.32 9.52
N GLU A 182 -3.45 25.35 10.53
CA GLU A 182 -2.18 26.06 10.55
C GLU A 182 -1.19 25.45 9.55
N GLU A 183 -1.14 24.12 9.47
CA GLU A 183 -0.30 23.41 8.52
C GLU A 183 -0.64 23.77 7.08
N VAL A 184 -1.94 23.78 6.72
CA VAL A 184 -2.40 24.19 5.39
C VAL A 184 -2.19 25.69 5.18
N ARG A 185 -2.40 26.52 6.20
CA ARG A 185 -2.16 27.98 6.10
C ARG A 185 -0.70 28.29 5.71
N ASN A 186 0.26 27.51 6.17
CA ASN A 186 1.67 27.70 5.81
C ASN A 186 1.97 27.41 4.33
N LEU A 187 1.13 26.62 3.64
CA LEU A 187 1.21 26.37 2.20
C LEU A 187 0.36 27.36 1.38
N TYR A 188 -0.56 28.07 2.02
CA TYR A 188 -1.49 28.95 1.35
C TYR A 188 -0.77 30.09 0.63
N ASP A 189 -1.14 30.29 -0.64
CA ASP A 189 -0.64 31.40 -1.46
C ASP A 189 -1.86 32.06 -2.12
N PRO A 190 -2.21 33.31 -1.76
CA PRO A 190 -3.39 33.99 -2.29
C PRO A 190 -3.31 34.23 -3.80
N ASN A 191 -2.11 34.21 -4.38
CA ASN A 191 -1.88 34.41 -5.81
C ASN A 191 -1.95 33.11 -6.62
N ASN A 192 -1.96 31.96 -5.95
CA ASN A 192 -1.92 30.64 -6.58
C ASN A 192 -3.15 29.84 -6.18
N VAL A 193 -4.17 29.93 -7.01
CA VAL A 193 -5.49 29.31 -6.75
C VAL A 193 -5.63 27.93 -7.42
N ASP A 194 -4.54 27.41 -7.98
CA ASP A 194 -4.53 26.12 -8.65
C ASP A 194 -4.19 25.01 -7.63
N TYR A 195 -5.16 24.15 -7.40
CA TYR A 195 -5.07 22.99 -6.52
C TYR A 195 -5.02 21.66 -7.29
N SER A 196 -4.80 21.70 -8.61
CA SER A 196 -4.86 20.52 -9.48
C SER A 196 -3.59 19.66 -9.51
N TYR A 197 -2.51 20.11 -8.86
CA TYR A 197 -1.19 19.48 -8.91
C TYR A 197 -0.56 19.21 -7.54
N GLY A 198 0.49 18.37 -7.56
CA GLY A 198 1.34 18.04 -6.43
C GLY A 198 0.57 17.64 -5.19
N ILE A 199 1.03 18.19 -4.06
CA ILE A 199 0.43 18.02 -2.74
C ILE A 199 -0.81 18.89 -2.54
N ARG A 200 -1.00 19.94 -3.37
CA ARG A 200 -2.14 20.87 -3.28
C ARG A 200 -3.50 20.21 -3.54
N ARG A 201 -3.50 19.02 -4.14
CA ARG A 201 -4.68 18.15 -4.28
C ARG A 201 -5.13 17.45 -2.98
N ALA A 202 -4.37 17.54 -1.89
CA ALA A 202 -4.73 16.90 -0.64
C ALA A 202 -6.08 17.43 -0.13
N ILE A 203 -7.01 16.53 0.21
CA ILE A 203 -8.25 16.90 0.90
C ILE A 203 -7.90 17.63 2.19
N GLY A 204 -8.43 18.83 2.36
CA GLY A 204 -8.04 19.81 3.37
C GLY A 204 -7.45 21.07 2.77
N VAL A 205 -6.74 20.97 1.64
CA VAL A 205 -6.05 22.11 1.05
C VAL A 205 -7.01 22.99 0.23
N PRO A 206 -7.75 22.46 -0.77
CA PRO A 206 -8.76 23.25 -1.49
C PRO A 206 -9.88 23.76 -0.57
N GLU A 207 -10.35 22.92 0.35
CA GLU A 207 -11.52 23.20 1.20
C GLU A 207 -11.30 24.39 2.13
N LEU A 208 -10.04 24.65 2.56
CA LEU A 208 -9.69 25.79 3.41
C LEU A 208 -9.43 27.10 2.64
N ASP A 209 -9.45 27.10 1.32
CA ASP A 209 -9.13 28.29 0.51
C ASP A 209 -10.06 29.47 0.83
N HIS A 210 -11.37 29.25 0.87
CA HIS A 210 -12.35 30.31 1.16
C HIS A 210 -12.10 30.89 2.57
N TYR A 211 -11.87 30.04 3.56
CA TYR A 211 -11.54 30.46 4.90
C TYR A 211 -10.28 31.37 4.95
N PHE A 212 -9.25 31.06 4.16
CA PHE A 212 -8.02 31.87 4.11
C PHE A 212 -8.16 33.17 3.30
N ARG A 213 -9.06 33.24 2.32
CA ARG A 213 -9.33 34.47 1.54
C ARG A 213 -10.01 35.59 2.33
N ALA A 214 -10.56 35.27 3.50
CA ALA A 214 -11.35 36.18 4.31
C ALA A 214 -10.64 36.61 5.61
N PRO A 215 -9.38 37.11 5.57
CA PRO A 215 -8.59 37.34 6.79
C PRO A 215 -9.12 38.49 7.67
N ASN A 216 -9.85 39.45 7.07
CA ASN A 216 -10.37 40.64 7.73
C ASN A 216 -11.86 40.54 8.09
N SER A 217 -12.47 39.36 7.91
CA SER A 217 -13.86 39.14 8.30
C SER A 217 -14.04 39.18 9.82
N ASP A 218 -15.26 39.50 10.25
CA ASP A 218 -15.62 39.40 11.67
C ASP A 218 -15.53 37.95 12.18
N TYR A 219 -15.53 37.82 13.51
CA TYR A 219 -15.37 36.52 14.17
C TYR A 219 -16.45 35.51 13.76
N GLU A 220 -17.72 35.92 13.68
CA GLU A 220 -18.84 35.02 13.38
C GLU A 220 -18.74 34.49 11.95
N THR A 221 -18.46 35.38 11.00
CA THR A 221 -18.24 35.02 9.59
C THR A 221 -17.06 34.06 9.45
N ARG A 222 -15.94 34.36 10.13
CA ARG A 222 -14.73 33.53 10.04
C ARG A 222 -14.92 32.15 10.67
N GLU A 223 -15.61 32.07 11.80
CA GLU A 223 -15.95 30.79 12.43
C GLU A 223 -16.86 29.95 11.52
N LYS A 224 -17.87 30.58 10.92
CA LYS A 224 -18.76 29.90 9.98
C LYS A 224 -18.01 29.33 8.78
N LEU A 225 -17.13 30.11 8.15
CA LEU A 225 -16.30 29.65 7.02
C LEU A 225 -15.40 28.48 7.40
N LEU A 226 -14.84 28.50 8.62
CA LEU A 226 -14.02 27.39 9.11
C LEU A 226 -14.85 26.12 9.29
N GLN A 227 -16.03 26.22 9.89
CA GLN A 227 -16.92 25.07 10.09
C GLN A 227 -17.40 24.48 8.76
N GLU A 228 -17.71 25.32 7.77
CA GLU A 228 -18.06 24.89 6.41
C GLU A 228 -16.90 24.15 5.74
N ALA A 229 -15.68 24.68 5.81
CA ALA A 229 -14.49 24.00 5.30
C ALA A 229 -14.25 22.64 5.97
N ILE A 230 -14.34 22.58 7.31
CA ILE A 230 -14.18 21.32 8.05
C ILE A 230 -15.25 20.29 7.66
N ALA A 231 -16.51 20.73 7.47
CA ALA A 231 -17.58 19.87 7.01
C ALA A 231 -17.32 19.33 5.61
N GLU A 232 -16.79 20.16 4.70
CA GLU A 232 -16.41 19.75 3.36
C GLU A 232 -15.26 18.73 3.37
N ILE A 233 -14.23 18.94 4.21
CA ILE A 233 -13.13 17.98 4.40
C ILE A 233 -13.66 16.62 4.83
N LYS A 234 -14.59 16.60 5.79
CA LYS A 234 -15.24 15.35 6.25
C LYS A 234 -15.99 14.67 5.12
N ALA A 235 -16.81 15.40 4.37
CA ALA A 235 -17.59 14.87 3.26
C ALA A 235 -16.67 14.30 2.15
N ASN A 236 -15.68 15.06 1.71
CA ASN A 236 -14.74 14.65 0.66
C ASN A 236 -13.89 13.45 1.09
N THR A 237 -13.55 13.33 2.38
CA THR A 237 -12.81 12.17 2.89
C THR A 237 -13.69 10.91 2.92
N CYS A 238 -14.98 11.02 3.26
CA CYS A 238 -15.94 9.93 3.15
C CYS A 238 -16.12 9.47 1.70
N ASP A 239 -16.28 10.42 0.78
CA ASP A 239 -16.36 10.15 -0.66
C ASP A 239 -15.11 9.43 -1.20
N LEU A 240 -13.92 9.85 -0.76
CA LEU A 240 -12.67 9.16 -1.09
C LEU A 240 -12.69 7.71 -0.57
N ALA A 241 -13.16 7.48 0.65
CA ALA A 241 -13.26 6.14 1.22
C ALA A 241 -14.18 5.23 0.37
N CYS A 242 -15.36 5.73 -0.03
CA CYS A 242 -16.28 5.02 -0.94
C CYS A 242 -15.57 4.62 -2.25
N ARG A 243 -14.97 5.60 -2.94
CA ARG A 243 -14.29 5.39 -4.22
C ARG A 243 -13.13 4.39 -4.11
N GLN A 244 -12.42 4.39 -2.98
CA GLN A 244 -11.33 3.45 -2.73
C GLN A 244 -11.84 2.02 -2.53
N VAL A 245 -12.95 1.83 -1.81
CA VAL A 245 -13.60 0.51 -1.65
C VAL A 245 -14.09 0.00 -3.01
N ASP A 246 -14.78 0.83 -3.79
CA ASP A 246 -15.26 0.46 -5.14
C ASP A 246 -14.11 0.02 -6.05
N LYS A 247 -12.96 0.72 -5.96
CA LYS A 247 -11.77 0.36 -6.72
C LYS A 247 -11.19 -1.00 -6.28
N ILE A 248 -11.16 -1.31 -4.98
CA ILE A 248 -10.71 -2.62 -4.47
C ILE A 248 -11.67 -3.72 -4.92
N LEU A 249 -12.99 -3.48 -4.84
CA LEU A 249 -14.01 -4.42 -5.33
C LEU A 249 -13.85 -4.69 -6.82
N ARG A 250 -13.56 -3.67 -7.63
CA ARG A 250 -13.22 -3.85 -9.05
C ARG A 250 -11.97 -4.71 -9.23
N LEU A 251 -10.89 -4.47 -8.49
CA LEU A 251 -9.67 -5.28 -8.58
C LEU A 251 -9.93 -6.75 -8.23
N ARG A 252 -10.76 -7.01 -7.22
CA ARG A 252 -11.15 -8.36 -6.82
C ARG A 252 -12.06 -9.03 -7.85
N ASN A 253 -13.16 -8.39 -8.21
CA ASN A 253 -14.27 -9.03 -8.91
C ASN A 253 -14.10 -8.99 -10.43
N VAL A 254 -13.42 -7.97 -10.98
CA VAL A 254 -13.23 -7.81 -12.43
C VAL A 254 -11.84 -8.26 -12.85
N LYS A 255 -10.79 -7.85 -12.14
CA LYS A 255 -9.41 -8.26 -12.45
C LYS A 255 -9.04 -9.63 -11.85
N GLY A 256 -9.89 -10.21 -11.02
CA GLY A 256 -9.68 -11.54 -10.43
C GLY A 256 -8.53 -11.60 -9.42
N TRP A 257 -8.14 -10.47 -8.82
CA TRP A 257 -7.06 -10.47 -7.83
C TRP A 257 -7.48 -11.28 -6.60
N LYS A 258 -6.57 -12.16 -6.15
CA LYS A 258 -6.73 -12.92 -4.90
C LYS A 258 -6.45 -12.00 -3.72
N ILE A 259 -7.48 -11.31 -3.26
CA ILE A 259 -7.40 -10.35 -2.16
C ILE A 259 -7.99 -10.97 -0.89
N HIS A 260 -7.17 -11.07 0.15
CA HIS A 260 -7.59 -11.56 1.46
C HIS A 260 -8.20 -10.41 2.26
N ARG A 261 -9.53 -10.40 2.36
CA ARG A 261 -10.25 -9.43 3.19
C ARG A 261 -10.08 -9.75 4.68
N VAL A 262 -9.72 -8.75 5.47
CA VAL A 262 -9.73 -8.77 6.93
C VAL A 262 -10.67 -7.67 7.43
N ASP A 263 -11.68 -8.04 8.21
CA ASP A 263 -12.75 -7.13 8.63
C ASP A 263 -12.40 -6.49 9.99
N ALA A 264 -12.15 -5.18 9.95
CA ALA A 264 -11.80 -4.37 11.10
C ALA A 264 -13.01 -3.68 11.76
N THR A 265 -14.24 -3.92 11.29
CA THR A 265 -15.44 -3.21 11.75
C THR A 265 -15.63 -3.28 13.27
N GLU A 266 -15.52 -4.47 13.86
CA GLU A 266 -15.67 -4.65 15.31
C GLU A 266 -14.57 -3.96 16.12
N ALA A 267 -13.35 -3.88 15.58
CA ALA A 267 -12.26 -3.17 16.23
C ALA A 267 -12.54 -1.65 16.28
N PHE A 268 -13.19 -1.11 15.24
CA PHE A 268 -13.58 0.30 15.18
C PHE A 268 -14.82 0.65 16.02
N ARG A 269 -15.69 -0.32 16.31
CA ARG A 269 -16.84 -0.13 17.21
C ARG A 269 -16.43 0.01 18.68
N LYS A 270 -15.31 -0.60 19.05
CA LYS A 270 -14.79 -0.64 20.42
C LYS A 270 -13.87 0.55 20.70
N LYS A 271 -13.57 0.79 21.98
CA LYS A 271 -12.64 1.83 22.43
C LYS A 271 -11.55 1.26 23.33
N GLY A 272 -10.42 1.96 23.41
CA GLY A 272 -9.31 1.65 24.31
C GLY A 272 -8.80 0.21 24.15
N LYS A 273 -8.57 -0.47 25.28
CA LYS A 273 -8.00 -1.82 25.31
C LYS A 273 -8.84 -2.85 24.54
N GLU A 274 -10.17 -2.75 24.59
CA GLU A 274 -11.05 -3.67 23.87
C GLU A 274 -10.91 -3.54 22.35
N ALA A 275 -10.72 -2.31 21.84
CA ALA A 275 -10.46 -2.07 20.42
C ALA A 275 -9.15 -2.74 19.99
N ASP A 276 -8.11 -2.64 20.82
CA ASP A 276 -6.81 -3.25 20.56
C ASP A 276 -6.85 -4.78 20.58
N GLU A 277 -7.59 -5.37 21.52
CA GLU A 277 -7.83 -6.81 21.58
C GLU A 277 -8.62 -7.31 20.37
N ALA A 278 -9.69 -6.59 19.99
CA ALA A 278 -10.48 -6.90 18.80
C ALA A 278 -9.65 -6.78 17.52
N TRP A 279 -8.86 -5.72 17.37
CA TRP A 279 -7.92 -5.54 16.25
C TRP A 279 -6.93 -6.70 16.15
N THR A 280 -6.31 -7.07 17.28
CA THR A 280 -5.34 -8.17 17.32
C THR A 280 -5.98 -9.48 16.87
N LYS A 281 -7.18 -9.77 17.37
CA LYS A 281 -7.91 -11.02 17.09
C LYS A 281 -8.47 -11.10 15.68
N LEU A 282 -8.99 -9.99 15.15
CA LEU A 282 -9.78 -9.98 13.91
C LEU A 282 -8.99 -9.47 12.69
N VAL A 283 -7.93 -8.70 12.91
CA VAL A 283 -7.16 -8.04 11.84
C VAL A 283 -5.72 -8.51 11.83
N ALA A 284 -4.93 -8.22 12.87
CA ALA A 284 -3.49 -8.48 12.88
C ALA A 284 -3.16 -10.00 12.86
N GLY A 285 -3.79 -10.78 13.73
CA GLY A 285 -3.58 -12.23 13.82
C GLY A 285 -3.93 -13.00 12.53
N PRO A 286 -5.13 -12.81 11.94
CA PRO A 286 -5.48 -13.41 10.66
C PRO A 286 -4.53 -12.97 9.53
N SER A 287 -4.17 -11.70 9.47
CA SER A 287 -3.21 -11.17 8.49
C SER A 287 -1.84 -11.83 8.60
N ALA A 288 -1.30 -11.95 9.82
CA ALA A 288 -0.04 -12.62 10.07
C ALA A 288 -0.10 -14.10 9.67
N THR A 289 -1.22 -14.79 9.92
CA THR A 289 -1.40 -16.19 9.50
C THR A 289 -1.36 -16.33 7.97
N ILE A 290 -2.03 -15.41 7.26
CA ILE A 290 -2.04 -15.38 5.78
C ILE A 290 -0.62 -15.13 5.24
N VAL A 291 0.08 -14.13 5.79
CA VAL A 291 1.44 -13.79 5.37
C VAL A 291 2.41 -14.93 5.66
N ALA A 292 2.38 -15.53 6.86
CA ALA A 292 3.23 -16.66 7.19
C ALA A 292 3.04 -17.83 6.22
N HIS A 293 1.79 -18.13 5.86
CA HIS A 293 1.50 -19.15 4.85
C HIS A 293 2.04 -18.78 3.47
N PHE A 294 1.85 -17.53 3.03
CA PHE A 294 2.37 -17.04 1.76
C PHE A 294 3.90 -17.12 1.66
N LEU A 295 4.60 -16.82 2.75
CA LEU A 295 6.07 -16.87 2.82
C LEU A 295 6.62 -18.30 2.87
N THR A 296 5.84 -19.27 3.35
CA THR A 296 6.26 -20.68 3.48
C THR A 296 5.84 -21.55 2.30
N GLN A 297 4.92 -21.09 1.45
CA GLN A 297 4.49 -21.83 0.26
C GLN A 297 5.56 -21.84 -0.85
N PRO A 298 5.87 -23.02 -1.42
CA PRO A 298 6.66 -23.12 -2.64
C PRO A 298 5.97 -22.37 -3.80
N HIS A 299 6.76 -21.74 -4.68
CA HIS A 299 6.22 -20.96 -5.79
C HIS A 299 5.26 -21.77 -6.66
N GLY A 300 4.05 -21.25 -6.87
CA GLY A 300 3.10 -21.77 -7.87
C GLY A 300 2.21 -22.94 -7.43
N GLN A 301 2.18 -23.34 -6.14
CA GLN A 301 1.21 -24.34 -5.67
C GLN A 301 -0.13 -23.73 -5.22
N PRO A 302 -1.28 -24.33 -5.59
CA PRO A 302 -2.58 -23.88 -5.11
C PRO A 302 -2.76 -24.14 -3.61
N TYR A 303 -3.51 -23.24 -2.95
CA TYR A 303 -3.87 -23.32 -1.53
C TYR A 303 -4.58 -24.64 -1.21
N LEU A 304 -3.90 -25.53 -0.48
CA LEU A 304 -4.53 -26.69 0.16
C LEU A 304 -4.98 -26.26 1.57
N LYS A 305 -6.27 -26.43 1.85
CA LYS A 305 -6.85 -26.22 3.20
C LYS A 305 -6.19 -27.20 4.19
N HIS A 306 -5.08 -26.81 4.81
CA HIS A 306 -4.52 -27.51 5.96
C HIS A 306 -4.93 -26.82 7.27
N LYS A 307 -5.16 -27.63 8.31
CA LYS A 307 -5.63 -27.22 9.63
C LYS A 307 -4.82 -26.04 10.17
N ALA A 308 -5.53 -25.02 10.67
CA ALA A 308 -4.98 -23.76 11.16
C ALA A 308 -3.81 -23.97 12.14
N PHE A 309 -2.59 -23.65 11.69
CA PHE A 309 -1.46 -23.50 12.59
C PHE A 309 -1.59 -22.11 13.24
N ARG A 310 -2.07 -22.08 14.48
CA ARG A 310 -2.17 -20.83 15.26
C ARG A 310 -0.80 -20.53 15.86
N MET A 311 0.00 -19.67 15.21
CA MET A 311 1.09 -18.99 15.93
C MET A 311 0.49 -17.85 16.77
N PRO A 312 0.82 -17.74 18.07
CA PRO A 312 0.32 -16.65 18.88
C PRO A 312 0.91 -15.31 18.40
N PHE A 313 0.05 -14.42 17.92
CA PHE A 313 0.43 -13.04 17.60
C PHE A 313 0.61 -12.26 18.91
N LYS A 314 1.86 -11.97 19.28
CA LYS A 314 2.19 -11.09 20.41
C LYS A 314 2.55 -9.71 19.88
N ARG A 315 1.78 -8.70 20.27
CA ARG A 315 2.09 -7.28 19.98
C ARG A 315 3.36 -6.89 20.75
N ALA A 316 4.27 -6.17 20.11
CA ALA A 316 5.33 -5.48 20.83
C ALA A 316 4.74 -4.26 21.58
N PRO A 317 5.19 -3.90 22.80
CA PRO A 317 4.57 -2.86 23.63
C PRO A 317 4.56 -1.48 22.93
N THR A 318 3.55 -0.66 23.23
CA THR A 318 3.47 0.74 22.78
C THR A 318 4.49 1.59 23.54
N ALA A 319 4.99 2.67 22.93
CA ALA A 319 5.90 3.61 23.59
C ALA A 319 5.31 4.17 24.90
N ALA A 320 3.99 4.39 24.94
CA ALA A 320 3.26 4.80 26.14
C ALA A 320 3.32 3.76 27.29
N ALA A 321 3.39 2.46 26.99
CA ALA A 321 3.53 1.42 28.01
C ALA A 321 4.97 1.25 28.51
N ALA A 322 5.98 1.61 27.70
CA ALA A 322 7.38 1.56 28.11
C ALA A 322 7.76 2.71 29.06
N ALA A 323 7.09 3.86 28.95
CA ALA A 323 7.30 5.00 29.84
C ALA A 323 6.69 4.79 31.25
N ALA A 324 5.67 3.94 31.39
CA ALA A 324 5.06 3.60 32.67
C ALA A 324 5.81 2.50 33.45
N ALA A 325 6.88 1.95 32.87
CA ALA A 325 7.69 0.86 33.44
C ALA A 325 9.10 1.32 33.86
N ARG A 326 9.32 2.63 34.00
CA ARG A 326 10.57 3.22 34.52
C ARG A 326 10.29 4.14 35.69
#